data_AF-A0A0L0CZ25-F1
#
_entry.id   AF-A0A0L0CZ25-F1
#
_cell.length_a   1.000
_cell.length_b   1.000
_cell.length_c   1.000
_cell.angle_alpha   90.00
_cell.angle_beta   90.00
_cell.angle_gamma   90.00
#
_symmetry.space_group_name_H-M   'P 1'
#
loop_
_entity.id
_entity.type
_entity.pdbx_description
1 polymer ?
#
loop_
_entity_poly.entity_id
_entity_poly.type
_entity_poly.pdbx_seq_one_letter_code
_entity_poly.pdbx_strand_id
1 'polypeptide(L)'
;MKELKRELRLDYNSAYDISNGEKRKCENMKNYNKLKKEIEDIVYTNTSMYYSLNAILSRKFEIQENTNCVLGRINVILNSIMFLTVVYKIIMSTLNIIFIRIYIRDPFSKIIEKICLFFNIKYNIAIIYAPYISLIYISYIVAINMKKFLQQIIQISSFFSFYFKLFSNMWILLISELMGLYFVTNSLLLTSYLPVNYNHVMNFVLGNNYDYNIFHLHSDYVFIISSAFTLIICILYMIYFYFF
;
A
#
# COMPACT_ATOMS: atom_id res chain seq x y z
N MET A 1 -5.23 22.42 88.64
CA MET A 1 -5.33 23.22 87.39
C MET A 1 -4.02 23.31 86.60
N LYS A 2 -2.85 23.45 87.23
CA LYS A 2 -1.54 23.47 86.52
C LYS A 2 -1.14 22.11 85.91
N GLU A 3 -1.46 20.98 86.56
CA GLU A 3 -1.09 19.65 86.06
C GLU A 3 -1.94 19.20 84.86
N LEU A 4 -3.26 19.39 84.93
CA LEU A 4 -4.17 19.12 83.80
C LEU A 4 -3.76 19.86 82.50
N LYS A 5 -3.22 21.08 82.65
CA LYS A 5 -2.74 21.90 81.52
C LYS A 5 -1.39 21.42 80.96
N ARG A 6 -0.60 20.67 81.74
CA ARG A 6 0.63 20.02 81.25
C ARG A 6 0.31 18.72 80.54
N GLU A 7 -0.59 17.90 81.07
CA GLU A 7 -1.01 16.64 80.43
C GLU A 7 -1.66 16.90 79.06
N LEU A 8 -2.60 17.85 78.97
CA LEU A 8 -3.18 18.27 77.69
C LEU A 8 -2.14 18.78 76.69
N ARG A 9 -1.04 19.39 77.16
CA ARG A 9 0.02 19.91 76.30
C ARG A 9 0.96 18.80 75.82
N LEU A 10 1.22 17.79 76.64
CA LEU A 10 2.00 16.61 76.28
C LEU A 10 1.25 15.74 75.27
N ASP A 11 -0.05 15.53 75.48
CA ASP A 11 -0.90 14.73 74.59
C ASP A 11 -1.08 15.42 73.22
N TYR A 12 -1.23 16.75 73.21
CA TYR A 12 -1.29 17.53 71.97
C TYR A 12 0.02 17.48 71.16
N ASN A 13 1.17 17.57 71.83
CA ASN A 13 2.47 17.46 71.16
C ASN A 13 2.72 16.04 70.62
N SER A 14 2.34 15.01 71.37
CA SER A 14 2.41 13.61 70.93
C SER A 14 1.58 13.36 69.67
N ALA A 15 0.32 13.83 69.66
CA ALA A 15 -0.56 13.72 68.49
C ALA A 15 -0.02 14.50 67.26
N TYR A 16 0.61 15.65 67.49
CA TYR A 16 1.22 16.45 66.42
C TYR A 16 2.43 15.74 65.78
N ASP A 17 3.30 15.14 66.59
CA ASP A 17 4.47 14.41 66.10
C ASP A 17 4.07 13.12 65.34
N ILE A 18 3.04 12.41 65.81
CA ILE A 18 2.48 11.24 65.12
C ILE A 18 1.90 11.64 63.76
N SER A 19 1.12 12.73 63.70
CA SER A 19 0.54 13.24 62.44
C SER A 19 1.62 13.67 61.43
N ASN A 20 2.71 14.28 61.90
CA ASN A 20 3.81 14.70 61.03
C ASN A 20 4.62 13.49 60.52
N GLY A 21 4.76 12.45 61.34
CA GLY A 21 5.35 11.16 60.94
C GLY A 21 4.52 10.42 59.88
N GLU A 22 3.19 10.42 60.00
CA GLU A 22 2.29 9.84 58.99
C GLU A 22 2.30 10.61 57.68
N LYS A 23 2.33 11.96 57.72
CA LYS A 23 2.47 12.79 56.52
C LYS A 23 3.76 12.48 55.75
N ARG A 24 4.89 12.35 56.46
CA ARG A 24 6.18 11.94 55.86
C ARG A 24 6.12 10.53 55.26
N LYS A 25 5.47 9.56 55.91
CA LYS A 25 5.26 8.22 55.34
C LYS A 25 4.42 8.25 54.06
N CYS A 26 3.32 9.00 54.05
CA CYS A 26 2.47 9.18 52.87
C CYS A 26 3.22 9.85 51.70
N GLU A 27 4.06 10.84 51.99
CA GLU A 27 4.87 11.53 50.98
C GLU A 27 5.97 10.62 50.41
N ASN A 28 6.65 9.85 51.26
CA ASN A 28 7.61 8.83 50.84
C ASN A 28 6.95 7.73 50.00
N MET A 29 5.73 7.30 50.35
CA MET A 29 4.96 6.31 49.58
C MET A 29 4.56 6.84 48.20
N LYS A 30 4.16 8.12 48.11
CA LYS A 30 3.88 8.79 46.82
C LYS A 30 5.13 8.88 45.94
N ASN A 31 6.27 9.27 46.53
CA ASN A 31 7.55 9.33 45.81
C ASN A 31 7.99 7.94 45.33
N TYR A 32 7.84 6.90 46.14
CA TYR A 32 8.12 5.53 45.75
C TYR A 32 7.25 5.06 44.58
N ASN A 33 5.94 5.32 44.63
CA ASN A 33 5.02 4.96 43.55
C ASN A 33 5.32 5.73 42.25
N LYS A 34 5.73 7.00 42.35
CA LYS A 34 6.17 7.80 41.20
C LYS A 34 7.44 7.22 40.58
N LEU A 35 8.44 6.90 41.39
CA LEU A 35 9.69 6.29 40.94
C LEU A 35 9.43 4.93 40.27
N LYS A 36 8.55 4.11 40.86
CA LYS A 36 8.15 2.82 40.29
C LYS A 36 7.55 2.98 38.90
N LYS A 37 6.66 3.97 38.72
CA LYS A 37 6.03 4.27 37.43
C LYS A 37 7.05 4.75 36.40
N GLU A 38 7.98 5.62 36.79
CA GLU A 38 9.07 6.07 35.91
C GLU A 38 9.97 4.90 35.47
N ILE A 39 10.31 3.98 36.38
CA ILE A 39 11.08 2.78 36.05
C ILE A 39 10.30 1.88 35.06
N GLU A 40 9.01 1.71 35.27
CA GLU A 40 8.13 0.90 34.41
C GLU A 40 8.01 1.50 33.00
N ASP A 41 7.85 2.83 32.90
CA ASP A 41 7.83 3.57 31.63
C ASP A 41 9.19 3.47 30.91
N ILE A 42 10.31 3.57 31.64
CA ILE A 42 11.66 3.41 31.06
C ILE A 42 11.86 1.98 30.54
N VAL A 43 11.44 0.96 31.29
CA VAL A 43 11.55 -0.44 30.85
C VAL A 43 10.70 -0.69 29.62
N TYR A 44 9.48 -0.16 29.57
CA TYR A 44 8.62 -0.24 28.38
C TYR A 44 9.27 0.44 27.17
N THR A 45 9.82 1.64 27.37
CA THR A 45 10.45 2.41 26.30
C THR A 45 11.72 1.71 25.78
N ASN A 46 12.59 1.24 26.66
CA ASN A 46 13.76 0.44 26.25
C ASN A 46 13.35 -0.81 25.50
N THR A 47 12.35 -1.55 26.00
CA THR A 47 11.86 -2.78 25.38
C THR A 47 11.32 -2.51 23.97
N SER A 48 10.53 -1.44 23.79
CA SER A 48 10.02 -1.05 22.47
C SER A 48 11.15 -0.59 21.53
N MET A 49 12.16 0.12 22.05
CA MET A 49 13.38 0.45 21.29
C MET A 49 14.14 -0.80 20.87
N TYR A 50 14.33 -1.79 21.75
CA TYR A 50 14.96 -3.06 21.40
C TYR A 50 14.22 -3.79 20.29
N TYR A 51 12.89 -3.90 20.37
CA TYR A 51 12.09 -4.53 19.31
C TYR A 51 12.18 -3.79 17.98
N SER A 52 12.12 -2.44 18.00
CA SER A 52 12.24 -1.64 16.78
C SER A 52 13.64 -1.73 16.16
N LEU A 53 14.71 -1.69 16.97
CA LEU A 53 16.09 -1.91 16.51
C LEU A 53 16.26 -3.28 15.89
N ASN A 54 15.75 -4.33 16.54
CA ASN A 54 15.85 -5.68 16.02
C ASN A 54 15.10 -5.79 14.68
N ALA A 55 13.90 -5.24 14.57
CA ALA A 55 13.15 -5.21 13.32
C ALA A 55 13.89 -4.46 12.19
N ILE A 56 14.58 -3.35 12.50
CA ILE A 56 15.39 -2.61 11.53
C ILE A 56 16.61 -3.43 11.12
N LEU A 57 17.30 -4.06 12.07
CA LEU A 57 18.45 -4.94 11.80
C LEU A 57 18.06 -6.11 10.91
N SER A 58 16.96 -6.81 11.22
CA SER A 58 16.45 -7.91 10.40
C SER A 58 16.19 -7.48 8.95
N ARG A 59 15.53 -6.34 8.74
CA ARG A 59 15.31 -5.80 7.39
C ARG A 59 16.64 -5.46 6.69
N LYS A 60 17.61 -4.90 7.41
CA LYS A 60 18.93 -4.58 6.83
C LYS A 60 19.66 -5.85 6.41
N PHE A 61 19.63 -6.91 7.21
CA PHE A 61 20.20 -8.21 6.86
C PHE A 61 19.51 -8.81 5.63
N GLU A 62 18.18 -8.80 5.56
CA GLU A 62 17.43 -9.26 4.37
C GLU A 62 17.80 -8.46 3.11
N ILE A 63 17.93 -7.14 3.21
CA ILE A 63 18.33 -6.28 2.08
C ILE A 63 19.77 -6.59 1.66
N GLN A 64 20.68 -6.81 2.60
CA GLN A 64 22.09 -7.11 2.34
C GLN A 64 22.30 -8.50 1.74
N GLU A 65 21.50 -9.48 2.15
CA GLU A 65 21.49 -10.82 1.55
C GLU A 65 20.88 -10.78 0.14
N ASN A 66 19.79 -10.05 -0.04
CA ASN A 66 19.11 -9.93 -1.34
C ASN A 66 19.91 -9.11 -2.37
N THR A 67 20.74 -8.16 -1.93
CA THR A 67 21.61 -7.36 -2.83
C THR A 67 22.74 -8.17 -3.47
N ASN A 68 23.19 -9.25 -2.82
CA ASN A 68 24.18 -10.18 -3.36
C ASN A 68 23.56 -11.32 -4.21
N CYS A 69 22.25 -11.52 -4.12
CA CYS A 69 21.53 -12.48 -4.95
C CYS A 69 21.23 -11.90 -6.35
N VAL A 70 21.44 -12.73 -7.38
CA VAL A 70 21.04 -12.43 -8.77
C VAL A 70 19.55 -12.05 -8.86
N LEU A 71 18.72 -12.67 -8.01
CA LEU A 71 17.28 -12.44 -7.91
C LEU A 71 16.94 -11.00 -7.45
N GLY A 72 17.73 -10.42 -6.54
CA GLY A 72 17.55 -9.02 -6.10
C GLY A 72 17.91 -8.02 -7.20
N ARG A 73 19.00 -8.25 -7.94
CA ARG A 73 19.36 -7.43 -9.12
C ARG A 73 18.29 -7.48 -10.20
N ILE A 74 17.75 -8.67 -10.49
CA ILE A 74 16.63 -8.83 -11.44
C ILE A 74 15.40 -8.05 -10.96
N ASN A 75 15.08 -8.08 -9.66
CA ASN A 75 13.94 -7.35 -9.13
C ASN A 75 14.11 -5.82 -9.25
N VAL A 76 15.31 -5.28 -9.06
CA VAL A 76 15.61 -3.86 -9.28
C VAL A 76 15.42 -3.47 -10.75
N ILE A 77 15.91 -4.29 -11.68
CA ILE A 77 15.74 -4.07 -13.13
C ILE A 77 14.24 -4.15 -13.50
N LEU A 78 13.52 -5.16 -13.01
CA LEU A 78 12.08 -5.29 -13.23
C LEU A 78 11.31 -4.07 -12.71
N ASN A 79 11.65 -3.56 -11.53
CA ASN A 79 11.02 -2.35 -10.99
C ASN A 79 11.31 -1.12 -11.87
N SER A 80 12.51 -1.00 -12.42
CA SER A 80 12.85 0.07 -13.36
C SER A 80 12.05 -0.03 -14.67
N ILE A 81 11.92 -1.23 -15.24
CA ILE A 81 11.09 -1.47 -16.43
C ILE A 81 9.62 -1.14 -16.13
N MET A 82 9.11 -1.55 -14.97
CA MET A 82 7.74 -1.22 -14.54
C MET A 82 7.52 0.29 -14.47
N PHE A 83 8.46 1.06 -13.91
CA PHE A 83 8.38 2.52 -13.89
C PHE A 83 8.30 3.09 -15.32
N LEU A 84 9.16 2.62 -16.22
CA LEU A 84 9.15 3.05 -17.62
C LEU A 84 7.81 2.75 -18.30
N THR A 85 7.22 1.57 -18.05
CA THR A 85 5.90 1.21 -18.60
C THR A 85 4.78 2.11 -18.06
N VAL A 86 4.86 2.56 -16.81
CA VAL A 86 3.88 3.49 -16.23
C VAL A 86 3.99 4.86 -16.88
N VAL A 87 5.21 5.40 -17.05
CA VAL A 87 5.43 6.67 -17.74
C VAL A 87 4.91 6.61 -19.18
N TYR A 88 5.24 5.55 -19.90
CA TYR A 88 4.71 5.30 -21.25
C TYR A 88 3.18 5.24 -21.26
N LYS A 89 2.57 4.56 -20.28
CA LYS A 89 1.11 4.46 -20.17
C LYS A 89 0.47 5.82 -19.92
N ILE A 90 1.02 6.65 -19.04
CA ILE A 90 0.53 8.02 -18.79
C ILE A 90 0.54 8.84 -20.09
N ILE A 91 1.63 8.77 -20.86
CA ILE A 91 1.75 9.48 -22.14
C ILE A 91 0.72 8.94 -23.15
N MET A 92 0.55 7.61 -23.24
CA MET A 92 -0.42 7.03 -24.17
C MET A 92 -1.88 7.32 -23.79
N SER A 93 -2.25 7.20 -22.51
CA SER A 93 -3.60 7.50 -22.05
C SER A 93 -3.93 8.99 -22.24
N THR A 94 -2.96 9.90 -22.04
CA THR A 94 -3.18 11.35 -22.28
C THR A 94 -3.38 11.65 -23.76
N LEU A 95 -2.60 11.02 -24.65
CA LEU A 95 -2.80 11.11 -26.09
C LEU A 95 -4.15 10.52 -26.53
N ASN A 96 -4.59 9.40 -25.95
CA ASN A 96 -5.88 8.78 -26.27
C ASN A 96 -7.06 9.70 -25.95
N ILE A 97 -7.04 10.38 -24.79
CA ILE A 97 -8.09 11.34 -24.41
C ILE A 97 -8.06 12.57 -25.33
N ILE A 98 -6.87 13.14 -25.59
CA ILE A 98 -6.73 14.38 -26.37
C ILE A 98 -7.13 14.16 -27.84
N PHE A 99 -6.71 13.04 -28.44
CA PHE A 99 -6.94 12.79 -29.87
C PHE A 99 -8.20 11.96 -30.16
N ILE A 100 -8.91 11.47 -29.13
CA ILE A 100 -10.05 10.53 -29.26
C ILE A 100 -9.69 9.40 -30.25
N ARG A 101 -8.42 8.96 -30.24
CA ARG A 101 -7.89 8.08 -31.27
C ARG A 101 -8.16 6.63 -30.87
N ILE A 102 -9.08 5.99 -31.60
CA ILE A 102 -9.39 4.57 -31.47
C ILE A 102 -8.25 3.79 -32.15
N TYR A 103 -7.29 3.31 -31.36
CA TYR A 103 -6.25 2.41 -31.87
C TYR A 103 -6.82 0.98 -32.00
N ILE A 104 -7.05 0.54 -33.25
CA ILE A 104 -7.57 -0.81 -33.56
C ILE A 104 -6.51 -1.93 -33.39
N ARG A 105 -5.22 -1.59 -33.23
CA ARG A 105 -4.11 -2.56 -33.12
C ARG A 105 -3.21 -2.22 -31.95
N ASP A 106 -3.00 -3.22 -31.09
CA ASP A 106 -2.20 -3.10 -29.88
C ASP A 106 -0.80 -2.53 -30.16
N PRO A 107 -0.32 -1.56 -29.35
CA PRO A 107 1.02 -1.01 -29.50
C PRO A 107 2.10 -2.09 -29.38
N PHE A 108 1.87 -3.12 -28.55
CA PHE A 108 2.78 -4.26 -28.41
C PHE A 108 2.84 -5.12 -29.67
N SER A 109 1.70 -5.42 -30.31
CA SER A 109 1.71 -6.15 -31.59
C SER A 109 2.49 -5.39 -32.67
N LYS A 110 2.35 -4.06 -32.75
CA LYS A 110 3.14 -3.24 -33.69
C LYS A 110 4.64 -3.26 -33.42
N ILE A 111 5.04 -3.30 -32.15
CA ILE A 111 6.45 -3.41 -31.75
C ILE A 111 7.00 -4.78 -32.18
N ILE A 112 6.25 -5.87 -31.93
CA ILE A 112 6.65 -7.23 -32.31
C ILE A 112 6.77 -7.35 -33.84
N GLU A 113 5.83 -6.79 -34.60
CA GLU A 113 5.90 -6.76 -36.06
C GLU A 113 7.15 -6.02 -36.55
N LYS A 114 7.46 -4.85 -35.97
CA LYS A 114 8.65 -4.08 -36.34
C LYS A 114 9.95 -4.81 -36.01
N ILE A 115 10.00 -5.53 -34.89
CA ILE A 115 11.13 -6.40 -34.52
C ILE A 115 11.26 -7.57 -35.50
N CYS A 116 10.15 -8.25 -35.84
CA CYS A 116 10.19 -9.35 -36.82
C CYS A 116 10.67 -8.90 -38.20
N LEU A 117 10.25 -7.71 -38.65
CA LEU A 117 10.74 -7.10 -39.89
C LEU A 117 12.25 -6.82 -39.83
N PHE A 118 12.76 -6.36 -38.68
CA PHE A 118 14.20 -6.15 -38.47
C PHE A 118 15.01 -7.45 -38.54
N PHE A 119 14.46 -8.57 -38.04
CA PHE A 119 15.11 -9.89 -38.08
C PHE A 119 14.87 -10.70 -39.38
N ASN A 120 14.24 -10.10 -40.39
CA ASN A 120 13.98 -10.72 -41.70
C ASN A 120 13.20 -12.04 -41.63
N ILE A 121 12.36 -12.21 -40.60
CA ILE A 121 11.47 -13.37 -40.43
C ILE A 121 10.33 -13.25 -41.45
N LYS A 122 9.92 -14.37 -42.06
CA LYS A 122 8.80 -14.42 -43.01
C LYS A 122 7.58 -13.68 -42.42
N TYR A 123 7.22 -12.55 -43.05
CA TYR A 123 6.17 -11.62 -42.62
C TYR A 123 4.84 -12.31 -42.26
N ASN A 124 4.49 -13.37 -43.00
CA ASN A 124 3.25 -14.13 -42.80
C ASN A 124 3.20 -14.85 -41.44
N ILE A 125 4.32 -15.40 -40.97
CA ILE A 125 4.41 -16.06 -39.66
C ILE A 125 4.32 -15.01 -38.55
N ALA A 126 5.01 -13.87 -38.71
CA ALA A 126 5.00 -12.81 -37.70
C ALA A 126 3.59 -12.26 -37.41
N ILE A 127 2.78 -12.02 -38.45
CA ILE A 127 1.40 -11.52 -38.28
C ILE A 127 0.50 -12.52 -37.55
N ILE A 128 0.68 -13.81 -37.81
CA ILE A 128 -0.17 -14.84 -37.20
C ILE A 128 0.17 -15.01 -35.72
N TYR A 129 1.45 -15.02 -35.34
CA TYR A 129 1.87 -15.30 -33.96
C TYR A 129 1.97 -14.07 -33.06
N ALA A 130 2.22 -12.87 -33.61
CA ALA A 130 2.40 -11.65 -32.82
C ALA A 130 1.23 -11.35 -31.85
N PRO A 131 -0.05 -11.49 -32.25
CA PRO A 131 -1.18 -11.21 -31.35
C PRO A 131 -1.28 -12.20 -30.17
N TYR A 132 -0.89 -13.46 -30.37
CA TYR A 132 -0.89 -14.46 -29.29
C TYR A 132 0.20 -14.19 -28.27
N ILE A 133 1.39 -13.79 -28.74
CA ILE A 133 2.51 -13.43 -27.86
C ILE A 133 2.17 -12.16 -27.08
N SER A 134 1.56 -11.15 -27.72
CA SER A 134 1.12 -9.94 -27.00
C SER A 134 0.05 -10.26 -25.96
N LEU A 135 -0.89 -11.16 -26.26
CA LEU A 135 -1.94 -11.56 -25.31
C LEU A 135 -1.36 -12.22 -24.06
N ILE A 136 -0.41 -13.15 -24.21
CA ILE A 136 0.26 -13.80 -23.07
C ILE A 136 0.98 -12.76 -22.22
N TYR A 137 1.68 -11.83 -22.86
CA TYR A 137 2.41 -10.77 -22.18
C TYR A 137 1.48 -9.81 -21.41
N ILE A 138 0.37 -9.39 -22.03
CA ILE A 138 -0.62 -8.51 -21.41
C ILE A 138 -1.32 -9.23 -20.25
N SER A 139 -1.67 -10.50 -20.42
CA SER A 139 -2.21 -11.34 -19.34
C SER A 139 -1.27 -11.38 -18.12
N TYR A 140 0.02 -11.55 -18.37
CA TYR A 140 1.04 -11.56 -17.33
C TYR A 140 1.14 -10.21 -16.60
N ILE A 141 1.13 -9.09 -17.32
CA ILE A 141 1.12 -7.75 -16.71
C ILE A 141 -0.11 -7.55 -15.84
N VAL A 142 -1.31 -7.88 -16.36
CA VAL A 142 -2.57 -7.74 -15.61
C VAL A 142 -2.53 -8.59 -14.34
N ALA A 143 -2.02 -9.82 -14.41
CA ALA A 143 -1.88 -10.69 -13.23
C ALA A 143 -0.91 -10.12 -12.17
N ILE A 144 0.22 -9.54 -12.57
CA ILE A 144 1.15 -8.88 -11.64
C ILE A 144 0.50 -7.65 -11.00
N ASN A 145 -0.16 -6.81 -11.79
CA ASN A 145 -0.83 -5.60 -11.31
C ASN A 145 -1.93 -5.96 -10.31
N MET A 146 -2.69 -7.01 -10.62
CA MET A 146 -3.67 -7.58 -9.71
C MET A 146 -3.03 -7.98 -8.39
N LYS A 147 -2.03 -8.86 -8.41
CA LYS A 147 -1.35 -9.31 -7.19
C LYS A 147 -0.85 -8.14 -6.34
N LYS A 148 -0.24 -7.13 -6.95
CA LYS A 148 0.27 -5.94 -6.25
C LYS A 148 -0.85 -5.12 -5.62
N PHE A 149 -1.93 -4.87 -6.35
CA PHE A 149 -3.10 -4.15 -5.82
C PHE A 149 -3.73 -4.89 -4.64
N LEU A 150 -3.92 -6.21 -4.77
CA LEU A 150 -4.47 -7.03 -3.69
C LEU A 150 -3.61 -6.96 -2.43
N GLN A 151 -2.28 -7.01 -2.58
CA GLN A 151 -1.36 -6.88 -1.45
C GLN A 151 -1.44 -5.51 -0.77
N GLN A 152 -1.61 -4.42 -1.53
CA GLN A 152 -1.81 -3.07 -0.99
C GLN A 152 -3.11 -2.95 -0.20
N ILE A 153 -4.21 -3.48 -0.74
CA ILE A 153 -5.51 -3.48 -0.09
C ILE A 153 -5.47 -4.25 1.24
N ILE A 154 -4.79 -5.40 1.30
CA ILE A 154 -4.61 -6.17 2.53
C ILE A 154 -3.81 -5.37 3.58
N GLN A 155 -2.76 -4.65 3.17
CA GLN A 155 -1.98 -3.81 4.07
C GLN A 155 -2.80 -2.66 4.65
N ILE A 156 -3.56 -1.96 3.80
CA ILE A 156 -4.48 -0.89 4.21
C ILE A 156 -5.57 -1.43 5.14
N SER A 157 -6.12 -2.62 4.84
CA SER A 157 -7.10 -3.29 5.69
C SER A 157 -6.56 -3.55 7.10
N SER A 158 -5.36 -4.11 7.19
CA SER A 158 -4.72 -4.42 8.46
C SER A 158 -4.43 -3.16 9.28
N PHE A 159 -3.98 -2.09 8.61
CA PHE A 159 -3.77 -0.79 9.26
C PHE A 159 -5.09 -0.22 9.77
N PHE A 160 -6.14 -0.20 8.95
CA PHE A 160 -7.42 0.37 9.33
C PHE A 160 -8.12 -0.39 10.47
N SER A 161 -8.04 -1.72 10.45
CA SER A 161 -8.55 -2.60 11.51
C SER A 161 -7.91 -2.30 12.88
N PHE A 162 -6.62 -1.94 12.89
CA PHE A 162 -5.92 -1.55 14.12
C PHE A 162 -6.47 -0.23 14.70
N TYR A 163 -6.74 0.77 13.88
CA TYR A 163 -7.25 2.08 14.33
C TYR A 163 -8.75 2.04 14.67
N PHE A 164 -9.56 1.30 13.91
CA PHE A 164 -11.02 1.27 14.06
C PHE A 164 -11.55 -0.10 14.48
N LYS A 165 -11.27 -0.50 15.73
CA LYS A 165 -11.75 -1.78 16.31
C LYS A 165 -13.26 -1.97 16.24
N LEU A 166 -14.05 -0.89 16.34
CA LEU A 166 -15.51 -0.96 16.39
C LEU A 166 -16.15 -1.28 15.02
N PHE A 167 -15.49 -0.91 13.92
CA PHE A 167 -15.99 -1.11 12.55
C PHE A 167 -15.22 -2.18 11.77
N SER A 168 -14.27 -2.88 12.40
CA SER A 168 -13.34 -3.79 11.71
C SER A 168 -14.04 -4.84 10.83
N ASN A 169 -15.15 -5.43 11.30
CA ASN A 169 -15.87 -6.46 10.54
C ASN A 169 -16.50 -5.93 9.25
N MET A 170 -17.12 -4.75 9.31
CA MET A 170 -17.72 -4.11 8.13
C MET A 170 -16.64 -3.71 7.11
N TRP A 171 -15.49 -3.24 7.59
CA TRP A 171 -14.36 -2.89 6.73
C TRP A 171 -13.79 -4.08 5.98
N ILE A 172 -13.63 -5.22 6.66
CA ILE A 172 -13.14 -6.45 6.02
C ILE A 172 -14.11 -6.91 4.93
N LEU A 173 -15.43 -6.83 5.17
CA LEU A 173 -16.46 -7.23 4.21
C LEU A 173 -16.46 -6.33 2.96
N LEU A 174 -16.41 -5.01 3.15
CA LEU A 174 -16.31 -4.04 2.05
C LEU A 174 -15.05 -4.26 1.21
N ILE A 175 -13.92 -4.54 1.86
CA ILE A 175 -12.65 -4.81 1.19
C ILE A 175 -12.72 -6.12 0.38
N SER A 176 -13.37 -7.15 0.91
CA SER A 176 -13.60 -8.41 0.18
C SER A 176 -14.46 -8.19 -1.07
N GLU A 177 -15.49 -7.35 -0.99
CA GLU A 177 -16.33 -7.01 -2.14
C GLU A 177 -15.56 -6.21 -3.19
N LEU A 178 -14.79 -5.20 -2.77
CA LEU A 178 -13.95 -4.39 -3.65
C LEU A 178 -12.92 -5.27 -4.38
N MET A 179 -12.32 -6.22 -3.67
CA MET A 179 -11.39 -7.22 -4.21
C MET A 179 -12.05 -8.09 -5.30
N GLY A 180 -13.31 -8.50 -5.09
CA GLY A 180 -14.10 -9.23 -6.08
C GLY A 180 -14.43 -8.40 -7.32
N LEU A 181 -14.92 -7.17 -7.15
CA LEU A 181 -15.22 -6.25 -8.26
C LEU A 181 -13.97 -5.91 -9.07
N TYR A 182 -12.84 -5.70 -8.39
CA TYR A 182 -11.56 -5.47 -9.05
C TYR A 182 -11.11 -6.68 -9.88
N PHE A 183 -11.32 -7.90 -9.39
CA PHE A 183 -11.02 -9.11 -10.15
C PHE A 183 -11.88 -9.23 -11.42
N VAL A 184 -13.19 -8.97 -11.31
CA VAL A 184 -14.12 -9.01 -12.45
C VAL A 184 -13.75 -7.97 -13.50
N THR A 185 -13.49 -6.73 -13.09
CA THR A 185 -13.12 -5.63 -14.01
C THR A 185 -11.81 -5.88 -14.75
N ASN A 186 -10.79 -6.44 -14.10
CA ASN A 186 -9.54 -6.78 -14.78
C ASN A 186 -9.69 -8.00 -15.69
N SER A 187 -10.54 -8.96 -15.34
CA SER A 187 -10.87 -10.08 -16.23
C SER A 187 -11.56 -9.56 -17.49
N LEU A 188 -12.48 -8.61 -17.35
CA LEU A 188 -13.14 -7.93 -18.46
C LEU A 188 -12.13 -7.13 -19.30
N LEU A 189 -11.21 -6.40 -18.67
CA LEU A 189 -10.14 -5.67 -19.36
C LEU A 189 -9.23 -6.62 -20.14
N LEU A 190 -8.97 -7.83 -19.64
CA LEU A 190 -8.16 -8.80 -20.37
C LEU A 190 -8.83 -9.18 -21.70
N THR A 191 -10.16 -9.20 -21.72
CA THR A 191 -10.92 -9.61 -22.89
C THR A 191 -10.86 -8.63 -24.04
N SER A 192 -10.61 -7.36 -23.74
CA SER A 192 -10.50 -6.33 -24.75
C SER A 192 -9.13 -6.33 -25.47
N TYR A 193 -8.17 -7.09 -24.96
CA TYR A 193 -6.88 -7.36 -25.63
C TYR A 193 -6.88 -8.67 -26.45
N LEU A 194 -8.04 -9.33 -26.63
CA LEU A 194 -8.13 -10.52 -27.48
C LEU A 194 -7.95 -10.17 -28.96
N PRO A 195 -7.25 -11.02 -29.74
CA PRO A 195 -7.16 -10.83 -31.17
C PRO A 195 -8.53 -10.92 -31.85
N VAL A 196 -8.72 -10.11 -32.90
CA VAL A 196 -9.97 -9.92 -33.64
C VAL A 196 -10.66 -11.23 -34.06
N ASN A 197 -9.89 -12.29 -34.29
CA ASN A 197 -10.40 -13.63 -34.66
C ASN A 197 -11.31 -14.25 -33.59
N TYR A 198 -11.22 -13.82 -32.33
CA TYR A 198 -12.04 -14.35 -31.21
C TYR A 198 -13.18 -13.41 -30.80
N ASN A 199 -13.31 -12.24 -31.42
CA ASN A 199 -14.36 -11.26 -31.09
C ASN A 199 -15.77 -11.83 -31.27
N HIS A 200 -15.97 -12.75 -32.21
CA HIS A 200 -17.27 -13.41 -32.42
C HIS A 200 -17.69 -14.26 -31.20
N VAL A 201 -16.75 -15.02 -30.62
CA VAL A 201 -17.01 -15.82 -29.42
C VAL A 201 -17.24 -14.91 -28.22
N MET A 202 -16.49 -13.81 -28.13
CA MET A 202 -16.61 -12.84 -27.06
C MET A 202 -17.96 -12.11 -27.07
N ASN A 203 -18.40 -11.66 -28.25
CA ASN A 203 -19.70 -11.01 -28.45
C ASN A 203 -20.87 -11.94 -28.13
N PHE A 204 -20.71 -13.25 -28.38
CA PHE A 204 -21.70 -14.24 -27.96
C PHE A 204 -21.83 -14.35 -26.44
N VAL A 205 -20.71 -14.25 -25.71
CA VAL A 205 -20.68 -14.37 -24.24
C VAL A 205 -21.09 -13.07 -23.53
N LEU A 206 -20.67 -11.90 -24.03
CA LEU A 206 -20.97 -10.58 -23.42
C LEU A 206 -22.26 -9.95 -23.92
N GLY A 207 -22.85 -10.47 -24.99
CA GLY A 207 -23.97 -9.86 -25.69
C GLY A 207 -23.53 -8.73 -26.63
N ASN A 208 -24.25 -8.57 -27.73
CA ASN A 208 -23.93 -7.64 -28.83
C ASN A 208 -23.90 -6.14 -28.45
N ASN A 209 -24.22 -5.78 -27.20
CA ASN A 209 -24.33 -4.39 -26.74
C ASN A 209 -23.07 -3.89 -26.02
N TYR A 210 -22.01 -4.70 -25.93
CA TYR A 210 -20.80 -4.31 -25.21
C TYR A 210 -19.76 -3.70 -26.15
N ASP A 211 -19.62 -2.36 -26.08
CA ASP A 211 -18.59 -1.63 -26.82
C ASP A 211 -17.26 -1.61 -26.05
N TYR A 212 -16.34 -2.50 -26.44
CA TYR A 212 -14.97 -2.57 -25.87
C TYR A 212 -14.22 -1.24 -25.94
N ASN A 213 -14.51 -0.41 -26.96
CA ASN A 213 -13.90 0.90 -27.13
C ASN A 213 -14.26 1.87 -25.99
N ILE A 214 -15.52 1.86 -25.55
CA ILE A 214 -16.00 2.72 -24.46
C ILE A 214 -15.32 2.31 -23.15
N PHE A 215 -15.16 1.00 -22.93
CA PHE A 215 -14.50 0.49 -21.74
C PHE A 215 -13.01 0.86 -21.68
N HIS A 216 -12.30 0.77 -22.81
CA HIS A 216 -10.91 1.21 -22.89
C HIS A 216 -10.75 2.70 -22.58
N LEU A 217 -11.61 3.55 -23.14
CA LEU A 217 -11.60 4.99 -22.87
C LEU A 217 -11.92 5.30 -21.41
N HIS A 218 -12.91 4.61 -20.84
CA HIS A 218 -13.25 4.76 -19.42
C HIS A 218 -12.08 4.34 -18.51
N SER A 219 -11.38 3.25 -18.85
CA SER A 219 -10.19 2.82 -18.12
C SER A 219 -9.05 3.85 -18.18
N ASP A 220 -8.80 4.44 -19.35
CA ASP A 220 -7.81 5.51 -19.52
C ASP A 220 -8.17 6.78 -18.72
N TYR A 221 -9.45 7.14 -18.66
CA TYR A 221 -9.94 8.27 -17.88
C TYR A 221 -9.72 8.09 -16.37
N VAL A 222 -10.11 6.92 -15.83
CA VAL A 222 -9.90 6.59 -14.41
C VAL A 222 -8.41 6.59 -14.05
N PHE A 223 -7.57 6.06 -14.95
CA PHE A 223 -6.13 6.02 -14.74
C PHE A 223 -5.50 7.43 -14.62
N ILE A 224 -5.90 8.36 -15.49
CA ILE A 224 -5.37 9.73 -15.46
C ILE A 224 -5.79 10.48 -14.21
N ILE A 225 -7.06 10.36 -13.81
CA ILE A 225 -7.55 10.98 -12.56
C ILE A 225 -6.75 10.45 -11.37
N SER A 226 -6.54 9.13 -11.30
CA SER A 226 -5.77 8.50 -10.22
C SER A 226 -4.31 8.97 -10.21
N SER A 227 -3.66 9.05 -11.38
CA SER A 227 -2.29 9.55 -11.50
C SER A 227 -2.18 11.02 -11.09
N ALA A 228 -3.14 11.86 -11.49
CA ALA A 228 -3.17 13.27 -11.12
C ALA A 228 -3.33 13.45 -9.61
N PHE A 229 -4.24 12.70 -8.99
CA PHE A 229 -4.45 12.73 -7.54
C PHE A 229 -3.18 12.31 -6.78
N THR A 230 -2.51 11.26 -7.25
CA THR A 230 -1.25 10.78 -6.64
C THR A 230 -0.14 11.83 -6.74
N LEU A 231 -0.02 12.51 -7.89
CA LEU A 231 0.94 13.61 -8.06
C LEU A 231 0.63 14.79 -7.13
N ILE A 232 -0.64 15.18 -6.99
CA ILE A 232 -1.07 16.25 -6.08
C ILE A 232 -0.67 15.93 -4.63
N ILE A 233 -0.94 14.70 -4.16
CA ILE A 233 -0.55 14.26 -2.82
C ILE A 233 0.97 14.28 -2.65
N CYS A 234 1.72 13.82 -3.64
CA CYS A 234 3.19 13.83 -3.61
C CYS A 234 3.74 15.26 -3.47
N ILE A 235 3.21 16.20 -4.26
CA ILE A 235 3.58 17.62 -4.18
C ILE A 235 3.24 18.19 -2.81
N LEU A 236 2.05 17.90 -2.29
CA LEU A 236 1.62 18.36 -0.97
C LEU A 236 2.53 17.82 0.15
N TYR A 237 2.92 16.55 0.07
CA TYR A 237 3.85 15.93 1.01
C TYR A 237 5.25 16.56 0.94
N MET A 238 5.76 16.82 -0.27
CA MET A 238 7.04 17.52 -0.44
C MET A 238 7.01 18.95 0.11
N ILE A 239 5.90 19.67 -0.09
CA ILE A 239 5.70 21.02 0.47
C ILE A 239 5.65 20.95 2.01
N TYR A 240 4.93 19.99 2.57
CA TYR A 240 4.85 19.80 4.02
C TYR A 240 6.24 19.55 4.63
N PHE A 241 7.03 18.65 4.04
CA PHE A 241 8.40 18.36 4.49
C PHE A 241 9.38 19.53 4.25
N TYR A 242 9.16 20.35 3.22
CA TYR A 242 10.02 21.50 2.98
C TYR A 242 9.73 22.66 3.95
N PHE A 243 8.47 22.81 4.38
CA PHE A 243 8.06 23.89 5.27
C PHE A 243 8.21 23.56 6.77
N PHE A 244 8.30 22.27 7.12
CA PHE A 244 8.36 21.78 8.50
C PHE A 244 9.53 20.80 8.69
#